data_AF-A0A961FBQ9-F1
#
_entry.id   AF-A0A961FBQ9-F1
#
_cell.length_a   1.000
_cell.length_b   1.000
_cell.length_c   1.000
_cell.angle_alpha   90.00
_cell.angle_beta   90.00
_cell.angle_gamma   90.00
#
_symmetry.space_group_name_H-M   'P 1'
#
loop_
_entity.id
_entity.type
_entity.pdbx_description
1 polymer ?
#
loop_
_entity_poly.entity_id
_entity_poly.type
_entity_poly.pdbx_seq_one_letter_code
_entity_poly.pdbx_strand_id
1 'polypeptide(L)'
;KAFLTLYDYLSASPFESSEQVIAVALGICGFFSPPHAERYSNDRTYRHFSEIWTKNSHAHPLQLDINAHQCRPFNHPIRRLVALALLVCDRTPYFSSLDSLLAAAVDDRMNDSKLKRALLAHTPQYTHPYWEQHYTFGNRSKENLHGLIGDRLKQLISINTLFPLHFHLHRSEFSDSDLNKWLSFYEAYNSVDSGKSRYLSHRFFGETSRSALLDKAIMEQGAQQVHKDFCVHYEASCEGCPFSERVTERLSRPQRD
;
A
#
# COMPACT_ATOMS: atom_id res chain seq x y z
N LYS A 1 6.12 9.84 -0.11
CA LYS A 1 5.83 11.29 -0.26
C LYS A 1 5.35 11.63 -1.66
N ALA A 2 6.14 11.37 -2.73
CA ALA A 2 5.74 11.68 -4.12
C ALA A 2 4.31 11.22 -4.52
N PHE A 3 3.93 9.97 -4.26
CA PHE A 3 2.58 9.47 -4.60
C PHE A 3 1.44 10.19 -3.86
N LEU A 4 1.64 10.59 -2.59
CA LEU A 4 0.63 11.33 -1.84
C LEU A 4 0.52 12.77 -2.36
N THR A 5 1.66 13.42 -2.58
CA THR A 5 1.71 14.75 -3.20
C THR A 5 1.02 14.75 -4.57
N LEU A 6 1.24 13.71 -5.38
CA LEU A 6 0.57 13.55 -6.65
C LEU A 6 -0.93 13.33 -6.49
N TYR A 7 -1.35 12.48 -5.55
CA TYR A 7 -2.77 12.27 -5.26
C TYR A 7 -3.47 13.58 -4.90
N ASP A 8 -2.94 14.32 -3.92
CA ASP A 8 -3.52 15.58 -3.47
C ASP A 8 -3.63 16.58 -4.62
N TYR A 9 -2.58 16.67 -5.45
CA TYR A 9 -2.55 17.54 -6.62
C TYR A 9 -3.62 17.18 -7.65
N LEU A 10 -3.73 15.90 -8.00
CA LEU A 10 -4.71 15.42 -8.97
C LEU A 10 -6.14 15.56 -8.42
N SER A 11 -6.37 15.24 -7.15
CA SER A 11 -7.70 15.35 -6.52
C SER A 11 -8.20 16.79 -6.43
N ALA A 12 -7.31 17.78 -6.34
CA ALA A 12 -7.65 19.19 -6.30
C ALA A 12 -7.82 19.84 -7.70
N SER A 13 -7.38 19.16 -8.75
CA SER A 13 -7.38 19.69 -10.12
C SER A 13 -8.67 19.31 -10.86
N PRO A 14 -9.28 20.23 -11.63
CA PRO A 14 -10.40 19.88 -12.49
C PRO A 14 -9.90 19.09 -13.70
N PHE A 15 -10.51 17.93 -13.96
CA PHE A 15 -10.23 17.11 -15.14
C PHE A 15 -11.53 16.71 -15.82
N GLU A 16 -11.50 16.67 -17.15
CA GLU A 16 -12.64 16.35 -18.02
C GLU A 16 -12.81 14.83 -18.21
N SER A 17 -11.74 14.05 -18.02
CA SER A 17 -11.75 12.60 -18.20
C SER A 17 -10.65 11.90 -17.40
N SER A 18 -10.82 10.59 -17.17
CA SER A 18 -9.80 9.75 -16.57
C SER A 18 -8.53 9.67 -17.42
N GLU A 19 -8.64 9.75 -18.75
CA GLU A 19 -7.47 9.79 -19.64
C GLU A 19 -6.63 11.05 -19.42
N GLN A 20 -7.27 12.19 -19.17
CA GLN A 20 -6.56 13.42 -18.83
C GLN A 20 -5.83 13.28 -17.49
N VAL A 21 -6.46 12.69 -16.46
CA VAL A 21 -5.80 12.43 -15.17
C VAL A 21 -4.59 11.53 -15.36
N ILE A 22 -4.71 10.46 -16.15
CA ILE A 22 -3.61 9.53 -16.46
C ILE A 22 -2.48 10.28 -17.18
N ALA A 23 -2.79 11.05 -18.23
CA ALA A 23 -1.79 11.82 -18.96
C ALA A 23 -1.04 12.80 -18.06
N VAL A 24 -1.76 13.55 -17.22
CA VAL A 24 -1.17 14.52 -16.30
C VAL A 24 -0.32 13.83 -15.23
N ALA A 25 -0.79 12.72 -14.66
CA ALA A 25 0.00 11.92 -13.72
C ALA A 25 1.32 11.42 -14.33
N LEU A 26 1.27 10.92 -15.57
CA LEU A 26 2.46 10.45 -16.28
C LEU A 26 3.41 11.61 -16.62
N GLY A 27 2.87 12.75 -17.05
CA GLY A 27 3.64 13.93 -17.41
C GLY A 27 4.35 14.59 -16.23
N ILE A 28 3.65 14.79 -15.10
CA ILE A 28 4.24 15.30 -13.84
C ILE A 28 5.40 14.40 -13.39
N CYS A 29 5.27 13.10 -13.64
CA CYS A 29 6.28 12.10 -13.31
C CYS A 29 7.38 11.92 -14.37
N GLY A 30 7.43 12.78 -15.39
CA GLY A 30 8.50 12.80 -16.38
C GLY A 30 8.44 11.71 -17.45
N PHE A 31 7.32 10.96 -17.57
CA PHE A 31 7.20 9.89 -18.58
C PHE A 31 7.08 10.37 -20.03
N PHE A 32 6.96 11.68 -20.26
CA PHE A 32 7.00 12.30 -21.59
C PHE A 32 8.28 13.10 -21.85
N SER A 33 9.32 12.89 -21.03
CA SER A 33 10.65 13.48 -21.23
C SER A 33 11.35 12.94 -22.49
N PRO A 34 12.36 13.64 -23.06
CA PRO A 34 13.03 13.23 -24.30
C PRO A 34 13.50 11.75 -24.32
N PRO A 35 14.10 11.20 -23.25
CA PRO A 35 14.52 9.78 -23.25
C PRO A 35 13.35 8.80 -23.45
N HIS A 36 12.17 9.13 -22.93
CA HIS A 36 10.97 8.31 -23.11
C HIS A 36 10.38 8.50 -24.51
N ALA A 37 10.42 9.71 -25.04
CA ALA A 37 9.96 10.01 -26.40
C ALA A 37 10.79 9.28 -27.45
N GLU A 38 12.12 9.27 -27.31
CA GLU A 38 13.02 8.50 -28.17
C GLU A 38 12.69 7.01 -28.14
N ARG A 39 12.40 6.47 -26.95
CA ARG A 39 12.13 5.05 -26.75
C ARG A 39 10.75 4.60 -27.23
N TYR A 40 9.71 5.42 -27.05
CA TYR A 40 8.31 5.04 -27.22
C TYR A 40 7.57 5.81 -28.32
N SER A 41 8.26 6.63 -29.11
CA SER A 41 7.68 7.43 -30.21
C SER A 41 6.75 6.65 -31.15
N ASN A 42 7.07 5.38 -31.43
CA ASN A 42 6.27 4.52 -32.31
C ASN A 42 5.03 3.92 -31.64
N ASP A 43 4.92 3.94 -30.32
CA ASP A 43 3.78 3.42 -29.59
C ASP A 43 2.58 4.38 -29.68
N ARG A 44 1.43 3.87 -30.13
CA ARG A 44 0.21 4.68 -30.33
C ARG A 44 -0.32 5.22 -29.01
N THR A 45 -0.27 4.44 -27.94
CA THR A 45 -0.79 4.81 -26.62
C THR A 45 0.11 5.84 -25.95
N TYR A 46 1.43 5.74 -26.13
CA TYR A 46 2.38 6.76 -25.73
C TYR A 46 2.07 8.10 -26.39
N ARG A 47 1.93 8.11 -27.73
CA ARG A 47 1.60 9.34 -28.47
C ARG A 47 0.28 9.96 -28.02
N HIS A 48 -0.76 9.13 -27.83
CA HIS A 48 -2.06 9.58 -27.34
C HIS A 48 -1.96 10.33 -26.00
N PHE A 49 -1.35 9.72 -24.98
CA PHE A 49 -1.20 10.38 -23.69
C PHE A 49 -0.21 11.55 -23.71
N SER A 50 0.84 11.49 -24.54
CA SER A 50 1.80 12.59 -24.73
C SER A 50 1.14 13.82 -25.36
N GLU A 51 0.22 13.63 -26.32
CA GLU A 51 -0.55 14.71 -26.93
C GLU A 51 -1.49 15.36 -25.92
N ILE A 52 -2.18 14.56 -25.09
CA ILE A 52 -3.02 15.07 -24.00
C ILE A 52 -2.16 15.86 -23.01
N TRP A 53 -1.01 15.32 -22.59
CA TRP A 53 -0.09 16.02 -21.69
C TRP A 53 0.38 17.35 -22.28
N THR A 54 0.82 17.36 -23.55
CA THR A 54 1.34 18.57 -24.20
C THR A 54 0.33 19.72 -24.14
N LYS A 55 -0.94 19.43 -24.43
CA LYS A 55 -2.04 20.41 -24.38
C LYS A 55 -2.32 20.95 -22.98
N ASN A 56 -2.04 20.17 -21.94
CA ASN A 56 -2.38 20.49 -20.55
C ASN A 56 -1.18 20.93 -19.70
N SER A 57 0.05 20.70 -20.17
CA SER A 57 1.29 20.85 -19.39
C SER A 57 1.45 22.25 -18.78
N HIS A 58 1.03 23.30 -19.48
CA HIS A 58 1.09 24.69 -18.99
C HIS A 58 0.25 24.93 -17.73
N ALA A 59 -0.84 24.18 -17.54
CA ALA A 59 -1.68 24.25 -16.35
C ALA A 59 -1.12 23.43 -15.17
N HIS A 60 -0.06 22.64 -15.40
CA HIS A 60 0.46 21.68 -14.44
C HIS A 60 1.97 21.88 -14.16
N PRO A 61 2.34 22.84 -13.31
CA PRO A 61 3.74 23.15 -13.03
C PRO A 61 4.44 22.13 -12.12
N LEU A 62 3.69 21.25 -11.46
CA LEU A 62 4.26 20.23 -10.57
C LEU A 62 5.12 19.26 -11.39
N GLN A 63 6.31 18.95 -10.87
CA GLN A 63 7.19 17.91 -11.41
C GLN A 63 7.67 17.04 -10.25
N LEU A 64 7.59 15.73 -10.42
CA LEU A 64 7.95 14.75 -9.41
C LEU A 64 8.91 13.73 -9.99
N ASP A 65 10.07 13.61 -9.35
CA ASP A 65 10.97 12.49 -9.63
C ASP A 65 10.47 11.23 -8.91
N ILE A 66 10.02 10.27 -9.70
CA ILE A 66 9.68 8.94 -9.23
C ILE A 66 10.78 7.97 -9.66
N ASN A 67 11.60 7.59 -8.69
CA ASN A 67 12.65 6.61 -8.91
C ASN A 67 12.06 5.29 -9.42
N ALA A 68 12.26 5.00 -10.70
CA ALA A 68 11.79 3.80 -11.37
C ALA A 68 12.82 2.65 -11.33
N HIS A 69 14.00 2.87 -10.73
CA HIS A 69 15.07 1.88 -10.71
C HIS A 69 14.67 0.66 -9.86
N GLN A 70 14.95 -0.53 -10.39
CA GLN A 70 14.73 -1.83 -9.72
C GLN A 70 13.28 -2.17 -9.34
N CYS A 71 12.29 -1.62 -10.06
CA CYS A 71 10.89 -1.97 -9.85
C CYS A 71 10.55 -3.31 -10.53
N ARG A 72 9.92 -4.24 -9.79
CA ARG A 72 9.37 -5.49 -10.35
C ARG A 72 8.30 -5.15 -11.40
N PRO A 73 8.15 -5.91 -12.50
CA PRO A 73 7.23 -5.58 -13.59
C PRO A 73 5.79 -5.31 -13.14
N PHE A 74 5.22 -6.15 -12.27
CA PHE A 74 3.87 -5.94 -11.72
C PHE A 74 3.69 -4.63 -10.94
N ASN A 75 4.77 -4.12 -10.34
CA ASN A 75 4.79 -2.88 -9.58
C ASN A 75 5.41 -1.72 -10.38
N HIS A 76 5.46 -1.84 -11.71
CA HIS A 76 6.04 -0.80 -12.57
C HIS A 76 5.38 0.56 -12.29
N PRO A 77 6.16 1.65 -12.13
CA PRO A 77 5.62 2.94 -11.69
C PRO A 77 4.46 3.44 -12.54
N ILE A 78 4.52 3.27 -13.87
CA ILE A 78 3.43 3.65 -14.78
C ILE A 78 2.10 2.98 -14.39
N ARG A 79 2.09 1.67 -14.11
CA ARG A 79 0.85 0.98 -13.70
C ARG A 79 0.29 1.54 -12.40
N ARG A 80 1.16 1.86 -11.44
CA ARG A 80 0.75 2.46 -10.16
C ARG A 80 0.21 3.87 -10.35
N LEU A 81 0.77 4.66 -11.27
CA LEU A 81 0.25 5.98 -11.61
C LEU A 81 -1.10 5.89 -12.30
N VAL A 82 -1.30 4.94 -13.21
CA VAL A 82 -2.60 4.71 -13.85
C VAL A 82 -3.64 4.29 -12.81
N ALA A 83 -3.29 3.37 -11.90
CA ALA A 83 -4.15 2.98 -10.79
C ALA A 83 -4.50 4.19 -9.89
N LEU A 84 -3.51 5.04 -9.59
CA LEU A 84 -3.73 6.27 -8.81
C LEU A 84 -4.66 7.25 -9.52
N ALA A 85 -4.46 7.47 -10.82
CA ALA A 85 -5.30 8.36 -11.61
C ALA A 85 -6.76 7.86 -11.63
N LEU A 86 -6.96 6.55 -11.79
CA LEU A 86 -8.29 5.95 -11.72
C LEU A 86 -8.90 6.04 -10.32
N LEU A 87 -8.10 5.89 -9.26
CA LEU A 87 -8.53 6.14 -7.88
C LEU A 87 -8.98 7.59 -7.66
N VAL A 88 -8.29 8.58 -8.24
CA VAL A 88 -8.69 9.99 -8.15
C VAL A 88 -10.03 10.25 -8.82
N CYS A 89 -10.33 9.56 -9.92
CA CYS A 89 -11.61 9.64 -10.61
C CYS A 89 -12.74 8.89 -9.89
N ASP A 90 -12.40 7.98 -9.00
CA ASP A 90 -13.36 7.11 -8.32
C ASP A 90 -14.02 7.85 -7.15
N ARG A 91 -15.35 7.91 -7.17
CA ARG A 91 -16.17 8.58 -6.16
C ARG A 91 -16.82 7.60 -5.18
N THR A 92 -16.46 6.32 -5.27
CA THR A 92 -17.01 5.28 -4.39
C THR A 92 -16.63 5.57 -2.93
N PRO A 93 -17.59 5.57 -1.98
CA PRO A 93 -17.32 5.82 -0.57
C PRO A 93 -16.75 4.56 0.10
N TYR A 94 -15.50 4.20 -0.24
CA TYR A 94 -14.83 2.99 0.24
C TYR A 94 -14.75 2.87 1.76
N PHE A 95 -14.67 4.01 2.46
CA PHE A 95 -14.50 4.02 3.90
C PHE A 95 -15.80 3.67 4.65
N SER A 96 -16.93 4.28 4.30
CA SER A 96 -18.21 3.99 4.97
C SER A 96 -18.68 2.53 4.76
N SER A 97 -18.35 1.98 3.60
CA SER A 97 -18.63 0.59 3.26
C SER A 97 -17.65 -0.39 3.91
N LEU A 98 -16.43 0.04 4.24
CA LEU A 98 -15.49 -0.73 5.06
C LEU A 98 -15.99 -0.86 6.51
N ASP A 99 -16.52 0.21 7.10
CA ASP A 99 -17.08 0.17 8.46
C ASP A 99 -18.21 -0.87 8.56
N SER A 100 -19.11 -0.88 7.59
CA SER A 100 -20.20 -1.87 7.53
C SER A 100 -19.68 -3.31 7.41
N LEU A 101 -18.61 -3.51 6.63
CA LEU A 101 -18.00 -4.82 6.43
C LEU A 101 -17.32 -5.33 7.71
N LEU A 102 -16.60 -4.46 8.41
CA LEU A 102 -15.90 -4.80 9.65
C LEU A 102 -16.88 -4.94 10.83
N ALA A 103 -17.96 -4.15 10.88
CA ALA A 103 -19.04 -4.37 11.85
C ALA A 103 -19.70 -5.75 11.66
N ALA A 104 -19.97 -6.16 10.42
CA ALA A 104 -20.52 -7.50 10.14
C ALA A 104 -19.57 -8.65 10.56
N ALA A 105 -18.27 -8.40 10.56
CA ALA A 105 -17.29 -9.35 11.09
C ALA A 105 -17.34 -9.46 12.61
N VAL A 106 -17.43 -8.33 13.32
CA VAL A 106 -17.53 -8.29 14.79
C VAL A 106 -18.83 -8.94 15.29
N ASP A 107 -19.91 -8.88 14.51
CA ASP A 107 -21.19 -9.53 14.84
C ASP A 107 -21.22 -11.06 14.57
N ASP A 108 -20.07 -11.71 14.36
CA ASP A 108 -19.93 -13.16 14.05
C ASP A 108 -20.67 -13.63 12.79
N ARG A 109 -21.05 -12.72 11.89
CA ARG A 109 -21.73 -13.07 10.62
C ARG A 109 -20.77 -13.56 9.53
N MET A 110 -19.46 -13.52 9.81
CA MET A 110 -18.39 -13.89 8.87
C MET A 110 -17.23 -14.58 9.59
N ASN A 111 -16.74 -15.70 9.03
CA ASN A 111 -15.45 -16.26 9.43
C ASN A 111 -14.27 -15.55 8.72
N ASP A 112 -13.06 -15.75 9.22
CA ASP A 112 -11.82 -15.13 8.72
C ASP A 112 -11.62 -15.24 7.21
N SER A 113 -11.88 -16.42 6.64
CA SER A 113 -11.70 -16.67 5.21
C SER A 113 -12.70 -15.87 4.36
N LYS A 114 -13.97 -15.81 4.81
CA LYS A 114 -15.03 -15.05 4.15
C LYS A 114 -14.74 -13.55 4.23
N LEU A 115 -14.27 -13.09 5.37
CA LEU A 115 -13.92 -11.70 5.61
C LEU A 115 -12.70 -11.26 4.80
N LYS A 116 -11.65 -12.09 4.75
CA LYS A 116 -10.49 -11.86 3.87
C LYS A 116 -10.90 -11.71 2.41
N ARG A 117 -11.76 -12.61 1.92
CA ARG A 117 -12.28 -12.53 0.55
C ARG A 117 -13.10 -11.26 0.33
N ALA A 118 -13.95 -10.90 1.29
CA ALA A 118 -14.76 -9.70 1.19
C ALA A 118 -13.92 -8.43 1.21
N LEU A 119 -12.86 -8.34 2.01
CA LEU A 119 -11.95 -7.20 2.03
C LEU A 119 -11.11 -7.07 0.75
N LEU A 120 -10.68 -8.20 0.17
CA LEU A 120 -10.02 -8.21 -1.14
C LEU A 120 -10.97 -7.77 -2.26
N ALA A 121 -12.24 -8.17 -2.18
CA ALA A 121 -13.28 -7.72 -3.10
C ALA A 121 -13.67 -6.26 -2.88
N HIS A 122 -13.63 -5.80 -1.63
CA HIS A 122 -13.94 -4.44 -1.22
C HIS A 122 -12.89 -3.43 -1.69
N THR A 123 -11.62 -3.84 -1.68
CA THR A 123 -10.53 -3.00 -2.13
C THR A 123 -10.65 -2.78 -3.65
N PRO A 124 -10.66 -1.51 -4.13
CA PRO A 124 -10.89 -1.18 -5.53
C PRO A 124 -10.09 -2.03 -6.50
N GLN A 125 -10.76 -2.48 -7.56
CA GLN A 125 -10.12 -3.13 -8.70
C GLN A 125 -10.17 -2.18 -9.90
N TYR A 126 -9.05 -1.55 -10.21
CA TYR A 126 -8.94 -0.71 -11.41
C TYR A 126 -8.43 -1.53 -12.59
N THR A 127 -9.07 -1.33 -13.74
CA THR A 127 -8.70 -1.94 -15.01
C THR A 127 -8.48 -0.85 -16.04
N HIS A 128 -7.64 -1.14 -17.04
CA HIS A 128 -7.43 -0.27 -18.18
C HIS A 128 -7.00 -1.12 -19.38
N PRO A 129 -7.70 -1.04 -20.54
CA PRO A 129 -7.50 -1.97 -21.65
C PRO A 129 -6.03 -2.15 -22.08
N TYR A 130 -5.29 -1.05 -22.22
CA TYR A 130 -3.86 -1.11 -22.53
C TYR A 130 -3.03 -1.70 -21.38
N TRP A 131 -3.12 -1.13 -20.19
CA TRP A 131 -2.29 -1.51 -19.05
C TRP A 131 -2.62 -2.88 -18.48
N GLU A 132 -3.74 -3.52 -18.79
CA GLU A 132 -3.97 -4.93 -18.43
C GLU A 132 -3.03 -5.90 -19.16
N GLN A 133 -2.39 -5.44 -20.24
CA GLN A 133 -1.51 -6.26 -21.06
C GLN A 133 -0.09 -5.69 -21.12
N HIS A 134 0.18 -4.54 -20.49
CA HIS A 134 1.45 -3.82 -20.61
C HIS A 134 1.99 -3.40 -19.24
N TYR A 135 3.31 -3.53 -19.06
CA TYR A 135 4.02 -3.03 -17.88
C TYR A 135 4.43 -1.56 -18.03
N THR A 136 4.85 -1.22 -19.25
CA THR A 136 5.26 0.11 -19.73
C THR A 136 4.78 0.25 -21.17
N PHE A 137 5.04 1.39 -21.82
CA PHE A 137 4.68 1.57 -23.22
C PHE A 137 5.42 0.59 -24.14
N GLY A 138 4.87 0.34 -25.33
CA GLY A 138 5.45 -0.55 -26.33
C GLY A 138 4.99 -2.00 -26.18
N ASN A 139 5.93 -2.91 -25.92
CA ASN A 139 5.68 -4.34 -26.07
C ASN A 139 4.73 -4.89 -25.00
N ARG A 140 3.80 -5.72 -25.47
CA ARG A 140 2.88 -6.51 -24.63
C ARG A 140 3.66 -7.43 -23.68
N SER A 141 3.17 -7.53 -22.45
CA SER A 141 3.63 -8.52 -21.48
C SER A 141 3.35 -9.95 -21.97
N LYS A 142 4.25 -10.87 -21.65
CA LYS A 142 4.05 -12.32 -21.85
C LYS A 142 3.09 -12.92 -20.82
N GLU A 143 2.88 -12.24 -19.71
CA GLU A 143 2.02 -12.67 -18.60
C GLU A 143 0.69 -11.90 -18.63
N ASN A 144 -0.41 -12.57 -18.25
CA ASN A 144 -1.70 -11.90 -18.04
C ASN A 144 -1.65 -11.11 -16.73
N LEU A 145 -1.73 -9.77 -16.82
CA LEU A 145 -1.46 -8.89 -15.68
C LEU A 145 -2.68 -8.63 -14.78
N HIS A 146 -3.87 -9.08 -15.20
CA HIS A 146 -5.17 -9.00 -14.51
C HIS A 146 -5.31 -7.81 -13.54
N GLY A 147 -5.80 -6.67 -14.06
CA GLY A 147 -6.02 -5.43 -13.32
C GLY A 147 -4.76 -4.71 -12.84
N LEU A 148 -4.92 -3.47 -12.39
CA LEU A 148 -3.80 -2.57 -12.09
C LEU A 148 -3.30 -2.69 -10.64
N ILE A 149 -4.15 -3.20 -9.76
CA ILE A 149 -3.84 -3.48 -8.36
C ILE A 149 -4.06 -4.98 -8.13
N GLY A 150 -2.98 -5.72 -7.92
CA GLY A 150 -3.06 -7.15 -7.60
C GLY A 150 -3.36 -7.40 -6.12
N ASP A 151 -3.80 -8.63 -5.80
CA ASP A 151 -4.21 -9.04 -4.45
C ASP A 151 -3.14 -8.78 -3.38
N ARG A 152 -1.85 -8.94 -3.72
CA ARG A 152 -0.75 -8.62 -2.81
C ARG A 152 -0.77 -7.15 -2.38
N LEU A 153 -1.01 -6.23 -3.31
CA LEU A 153 -1.08 -4.81 -2.99
C LEU A 153 -2.37 -4.48 -2.22
N LYS A 154 -3.50 -5.13 -2.54
CA LYS A 154 -4.74 -5.00 -1.78
C LYS A 154 -4.54 -5.41 -0.32
N GLN A 155 -3.93 -6.56 -0.07
CA GLN A 155 -3.61 -7.03 1.27
C GLN A 155 -2.71 -6.05 2.02
N LEU A 156 -1.68 -5.50 1.36
CA LEU A 156 -0.82 -4.47 1.94
C LEU A 156 -1.58 -3.21 2.32
N ILE A 157 -2.53 -2.76 1.48
CA ILE A 157 -3.40 -1.60 1.78
C ILE A 157 -4.29 -1.90 2.98
N SER A 158 -4.87 -3.11 3.05
CA SER A 158 -5.69 -3.51 4.19
C SER A 158 -4.91 -3.48 5.51
N ILE A 159 -3.75 -4.15 5.55
CA ILE A 159 -2.91 -4.27 6.74
C ILE A 159 -2.32 -2.92 7.16
N ASN A 160 -1.72 -2.18 6.22
CA ASN A 160 -0.94 -0.99 6.57
C ASN A 160 -1.78 0.29 6.67
N THR A 161 -3.02 0.29 6.19
CA THR A 161 -3.82 1.52 6.08
C THR A 161 -5.23 1.32 6.60
N LEU A 162 -5.99 0.38 6.05
CA LEU A 162 -7.41 0.26 6.38
C LEU A 162 -7.62 -0.19 7.84
N PHE A 163 -6.89 -1.20 8.33
CA PHE A 163 -7.06 -1.68 9.69
C PHE A 163 -6.59 -0.66 10.74
N PRO A 164 -5.37 -0.06 10.64
CA PRO A 164 -4.95 0.95 11.60
C PRO A 164 -5.89 2.16 11.65
N LEU A 165 -6.40 2.59 10.49
CA LEU A 165 -7.35 3.71 10.41
C LEU A 165 -8.69 3.36 11.06
N HIS A 166 -9.26 2.20 10.74
CA HIS A 166 -10.49 1.73 11.37
C HIS A 166 -10.33 1.61 12.89
N PHE A 167 -9.24 0.99 13.36
CA PHE A 167 -8.96 0.90 14.80
C PHE A 167 -8.89 2.29 15.45
N HIS A 168 -8.16 3.22 14.83
CA HIS A 168 -8.03 4.57 15.37
C HIS A 168 -9.38 5.27 15.55
N LEU A 169 -10.28 5.12 14.58
CA LEU A 169 -11.59 5.77 14.58
C LEU A 169 -12.58 5.14 15.56
N HIS A 170 -12.54 3.82 15.75
CA HIS A 170 -13.57 3.09 16.51
C HIS A 170 -13.13 2.57 17.88
N ARG A 171 -11.82 2.61 18.22
CA ARG A 171 -11.31 2.01 19.47
C ARG A 171 -11.96 2.53 20.76
N SER A 172 -12.50 3.74 20.78
CA SER A 172 -13.18 4.31 21.95
C SER A 172 -14.58 3.76 22.16
N GLU A 173 -15.16 3.13 21.13
CA GLU A 173 -16.51 2.57 21.13
C GLU A 173 -16.50 1.05 21.34
N PHE A 174 -15.33 0.41 21.21
CA PHE A 174 -15.17 -1.02 21.43
C PHE A 174 -15.38 -1.39 22.89
N SER A 175 -16.29 -2.33 23.13
CA SER A 175 -16.24 -3.13 24.35
C SER A 175 -15.01 -4.06 24.32
N ASP A 176 -14.66 -4.65 25.47
CA ASP A 176 -13.58 -5.66 25.53
C ASP A 176 -13.84 -6.83 24.58
N SER A 177 -15.11 -7.20 24.39
CA SER A 177 -15.53 -8.24 23.43
C SER A 177 -15.25 -7.82 21.99
N ASP A 178 -15.62 -6.58 21.62
CA ASP A 178 -15.41 -6.05 20.26
C ASP A 178 -13.91 -5.94 19.94
N LEU A 179 -13.12 -5.49 20.92
CA LEU A 179 -11.68 -5.40 20.79
C LEU A 179 -11.05 -6.78 20.52
N ASN A 180 -11.43 -7.80 21.31
CA ASN A 180 -10.92 -9.17 21.13
C ASN A 180 -11.28 -9.74 19.75
N LYS A 181 -12.51 -9.49 19.27
CA LYS A 181 -12.93 -9.90 17.93
C LYS A 181 -12.16 -9.17 16.83
N TRP A 182 -11.97 -7.86 16.98
CA TRP A 182 -11.19 -7.06 16.05
C TRP A 182 -9.73 -7.52 15.97
N LEU A 183 -9.11 -7.85 17.11
CA LEU A 183 -7.75 -8.38 17.16
C LEU A 183 -7.66 -9.76 16.51
N SER A 184 -8.61 -10.67 16.80
CA SER A 184 -8.67 -12.00 16.19
C SER A 184 -8.74 -11.92 14.67
N PHE A 185 -9.53 -10.97 14.16
CA PHE A 185 -9.60 -10.69 12.73
C PHE A 185 -8.24 -10.25 12.15
N TYR A 186 -7.54 -9.35 12.82
CA TYR A 186 -6.24 -8.90 12.34
C TYR A 186 -5.20 -10.03 12.37
N GLU A 187 -5.23 -10.87 13.41
CA GLU A 187 -4.37 -12.07 13.53
C GLU A 187 -4.58 -13.10 12.42
N ALA A 188 -5.76 -13.12 11.79
CA ALA A 188 -6.04 -13.99 10.65
C ALA A 188 -5.21 -13.63 9.39
N TYR A 189 -4.63 -12.42 9.34
CA TYR A 189 -3.79 -11.99 8.23
C TYR A 189 -2.34 -12.40 8.43
N ASN A 190 -1.78 -13.00 7.38
CA ASN A 190 -0.34 -13.17 7.31
C ASN A 190 0.32 -11.86 6.86
N SER A 191 1.53 -11.64 7.34
CA SER A 191 2.41 -10.59 6.85
C SER A 191 2.70 -10.78 5.36
N VAL A 192 3.12 -9.70 4.72
CA VAL A 192 3.52 -9.74 3.32
C VAL A 192 5.02 -9.60 3.27
N ASP A 193 5.70 -10.62 2.73
CA ASP A 193 7.16 -10.62 2.61
C ASP A 193 7.68 -9.30 2.01
N SER A 194 8.63 -8.71 2.69
CA SER A 194 9.24 -7.45 2.30
C SER A 194 10.69 -7.40 2.79
N GLY A 195 11.51 -6.56 2.15
CA GLY A 195 12.87 -6.33 2.65
C GLY A 195 12.88 -5.85 4.11
N LYS A 196 11.87 -5.06 4.49
CA LYS A 196 11.71 -4.59 5.86
C LYS A 196 11.34 -5.74 6.81
N SER A 197 10.43 -6.62 6.41
CA SER A 197 10.04 -7.81 7.17
C SER A 197 11.26 -8.69 7.48
N ARG A 198 12.04 -9.05 6.45
CA ARG A 198 13.26 -9.86 6.60
C ARG A 198 14.29 -9.20 7.52
N TYR A 199 14.49 -7.89 7.37
CA TYR A 199 15.37 -7.14 8.26
C TYR A 199 14.90 -7.19 9.72
N LEU A 200 13.60 -6.98 9.98
CA LEU A 200 13.04 -7.03 11.34
C LEU A 200 13.13 -8.43 11.94
N SER A 201 12.84 -9.46 11.16
CA SER A 201 12.99 -10.86 11.59
C SER A 201 14.42 -11.13 12.05
N HIS A 202 15.42 -10.74 11.26
CA HIS A 202 16.81 -10.91 11.63
C HIS A 202 17.20 -10.02 12.83
N ARG A 203 16.75 -8.76 12.88
CA ARG A 203 17.08 -7.81 13.96
C ARG A 203 16.58 -8.27 15.32
N PHE A 204 15.39 -8.89 15.38
CA PHE A 204 14.78 -9.33 16.64
C PHE A 204 15.10 -10.78 17.01
N PHE A 205 15.27 -11.65 16.01
CA PHE A 205 15.33 -13.08 16.26
C PHE A 205 16.60 -13.75 15.72
N GLY A 206 17.49 -13.03 15.01
CA GLY A 206 18.65 -13.62 14.35
C GLY A 206 18.23 -14.76 13.41
N GLU A 207 18.97 -15.88 13.46
CA GLU A 207 18.68 -17.10 12.70
C GLU A 207 17.82 -18.12 13.50
N THR A 208 16.94 -17.65 14.39
CA THR A 208 16.09 -18.54 15.19
C THR A 208 14.74 -18.83 14.52
N SER A 209 14.14 -19.97 14.85
CA SER A 209 12.79 -20.34 14.42
C SER A 209 11.69 -19.36 14.89
N ARG A 210 12.01 -18.46 15.83
CA ARG A 210 11.08 -17.44 16.34
C ARG A 210 10.75 -16.36 15.32
N SER A 211 11.48 -16.28 14.19
CA SER A 211 11.11 -15.39 13.08
C SER A 211 9.70 -15.63 12.55
N ALA A 212 9.17 -16.85 12.70
CA ALA A 212 7.80 -17.20 12.32
C ALA A 212 6.73 -16.41 13.10
N LEU A 213 7.08 -15.80 14.24
CA LEU A 213 6.18 -14.88 14.95
C LEU A 213 5.81 -13.66 14.08
N LEU A 214 6.69 -13.23 13.17
CA LEU A 214 6.43 -12.13 12.23
C LEU A 214 5.71 -12.57 10.96
N ASP A 215 5.32 -13.84 10.84
CA ASP A 215 4.47 -14.33 9.74
C ASP A 215 3.04 -13.80 9.86
N LYS A 216 2.67 -13.27 11.03
CA LYS A 216 1.38 -12.62 11.28
C LYS A 216 1.47 -11.11 11.07
N ALA A 217 0.49 -10.56 10.36
CA ALA A 217 0.46 -9.14 9.99
C ALA A 217 0.48 -8.22 11.21
N ILE A 218 -0.31 -8.54 12.25
CA ILE A 218 -0.35 -7.77 13.49
C ILE A 218 1.01 -7.75 14.21
N MET A 219 1.71 -8.89 14.23
CA MET A 219 3.04 -9.00 14.84
C MET A 219 4.09 -8.24 14.02
N GLU A 220 4.02 -8.32 12.70
CA GLU A 220 4.87 -7.52 11.81
C GLU A 220 4.65 -6.02 12.02
N GLN A 221 3.40 -5.55 12.17
CA GLN A 221 3.13 -4.13 12.45
C GLN A 221 3.68 -3.70 13.80
N GLY A 222 3.50 -4.52 14.84
CA GLY A 222 4.11 -4.26 16.15
C GLY A 222 5.62 -4.15 16.05
N ALA A 223 6.26 -5.03 15.28
CA ALA A 223 7.70 -4.99 15.03
C ALA A 223 8.14 -3.73 14.27
N GLN A 224 7.37 -3.32 13.26
CA GLN A 224 7.61 -2.07 12.54
C GLN A 224 7.50 -0.84 13.45
N GLN A 225 6.54 -0.83 14.37
CA GLN A 225 6.35 0.25 15.33
C GLN A 225 7.52 0.32 16.33
N VAL A 226 7.92 -0.80 16.93
CA VAL A 226 9.09 -0.87 17.82
C VAL A 226 10.35 -0.40 17.10
N HIS A 227 10.53 -0.83 15.85
CA HIS A 227 11.66 -0.38 15.06
C HIS A 227 11.67 1.13 14.86
N LYS A 228 10.52 1.70 14.48
CA LYS A 228 10.38 3.13 14.21
C LYS A 228 10.61 3.98 15.45
N ASP A 229 10.09 3.56 16.60
CA ASP A 229 10.15 4.34 17.84
C ASP A 229 11.48 4.19 18.57
N PHE A 230 12.17 3.05 18.38
CA PHE A 230 13.39 2.74 19.14
C PHE A 230 14.56 2.38 18.22
N CYS A 231 14.47 1.30 17.43
CA CYS A 231 15.65 0.71 16.78
C CYS A 231 16.39 1.66 15.82
N VAL A 232 15.72 2.64 15.22
CA VAL A 232 16.37 3.67 14.38
C VAL A 232 17.46 4.44 15.13
N HIS A 233 17.32 4.61 16.45
CA HIS A 233 18.29 5.32 17.29
C HIS A 233 19.34 4.39 17.93
N TYR A 234 19.14 3.07 17.81
CA TYR A 234 19.91 2.00 18.47
C TYR A 234 20.27 0.91 17.45
N GLU A 235 20.70 1.32 16.25
CA GLU A 235 20.89 0.40 15.12
C GLU A 235 22.08 -0.55 15.35
N ALA A 236 23.17 -0.04 15.92
CA ALA A 236 24.40 -0.80 16.18
C ALA A 236 24.32 -1.74 17.39
N SER A 237 23.53 -1.38 18.42
CA SER A 237 23.39 -2.16 19.65
C SER A 237 22.05 -1.85 20.33
N CYS A 238 21.47 -2.85 21.03
CA CYS A 238 20.31 -2.64 21.90
C CYS A 238 20.68 -2.10 23.29
N GLU A 239 21.97 -1.96 23.59
CA GLU A 239 22.46 -1.39 24.84
C GLU A 239 21.96 0.05 25.00
N GLY A 240 21.40 0.37 26.17
CA GLY A 240 20.77 1.66 26.44
C GLY A 240 19.42 1.89 25.73
N CYS A 241 18.88 0.90 25.01
CA CYS A 241 17.58 1.04 24.36
C CYS A 241 16.45 0.97 25.42
N PRO A 242 15.62 2.03 25.58
CA PRO A 242 14.59 2.06 26.61
C PRO A 242 13.54 0.94 26.46
N PHE A 243 13.29 0.49 25.23
CA PHE A 243 12.40 -0.64 24.99
C PHE A 243 13.00 -1.94 25.54
N SER A 244 14.28 -2.20 25.25
CA SER A 244 14.97 -3.40 25.73
C SER A 244 15.04 -3.43 27.26
N GLU A 245 15.40 -2.32 27.88
CA GLU A 245 15.48 -2.18 29.34
C GLU A 245 14.13 -2.48 30.01
N ARG A 246 13.05 -1.83 29.53
CA ARG A 246 11.70 -2.03 30.09
C ARG A 246 11.20 -3.47 29.93
N VAL A 247 11.49 -4.12 28.80
CA VAL A 247 11.12 -5.52 28.59
C VAL A 247 11.89 -6.43 29.54
N THR A 248 13.21 -6.25 29.67
CA THR A 248 14.05 -7.03 30.60
C THR A 248 13.61 -6.84 32.04
N GLU A 249 13.34 -5.60 32.48
CA GLU A 249 12.79 -5.31 33.80
C GLU A 249 11.47 -6.04 34.04
N ARG A 250 10.54 -5.99 33.08
CA ARG A 250 9.24 -6.64 33.19
C ARG A 250 9.36 -8.17 33.28
N LEU A 251 10.26 -8.78 32.51
CA LEU A 251 10.51 -10.22 32.55
C LEU A 251 11.22 -10.68 33.82
N SER A 252 11.97 -9.77 34.46
CA SER A 252 12.70 -10.05 35.71
C SER A 252 11.83 -9.90 36.97
N ARG A 253 10.64 -9.32 36.85
CA ARG A 253 9.69 -9.24 37.98
C ARG A 253 9.05 -10.61 38.23
N PRO A 254 9.02 -11.10 39.48
CA PRO A 254 8.28 -12.31 39.80
C PRO A 254 6.81 -12.13 39.42
N GLN A 255 6.23 -13.11 38.72
CA GLN A 255 4.79 -13.13 38.48
C GLN A 255 4.10 -13.14 39.84
N ARG A 256 3.21 -12.18 40.08
CA ARG A 256 2.36 -12.22 41.28
C ARG A 256 1.29 -13.28 41.01
N ASP A 257 1.27 -14.30 41.86
CA ASP A 257 0.19 -15.28 41.96
C ASP A 257 -1.17 -14.61 42.25
#